data_AF-A0ABD1NSY2-F1
#
_entry.id   AF-A0ABD1NSY2-F1
#
_cell.length_a   1.000
_cell.length_b   1.000
_cell.length_c   1.000
_cell.angle_alpha   90.00
_cell.angle_beta   90.00
_cell.angle_gamma   90.00
#
_symmetry.space_group_name_H-M   'P 1'
#
loop_
_entity.id
_entity.type
_entity.pdbx_description
1 polymer ?
#
loop_
_entity_poly.entity_id
_entity_poly.type
_entity_poly.pdbx_seq_one_letter_code
_entity_poly.pdbx_strand_id
1 'polypeptide(L)'
;MGHRNLENQQHQSVDGLLNLFSKANRDLSMVHNKLDKEFQQVYPDHDNPMKLVSRVKKIEEEMSSLKDQCRELLAAKQDLIDKARTILVGNRLMVQRLQSSTGVPVTSENGNTAYASFNQIIDEWTTHVRSRTEDEMGVSPSDDINQLLFSAIVQGD
;
A
#
# COMPACT_ATOMS: atom_id res chain seq x y z
N MET A 1 59.87 36.90 41.65
CA MET A 1 58.52 37.48 41.91
C MET A 1 57.58 37.44 40.70
N GLY A 2 58.00 37.04 39.49
CA GLY A 2 57.12 37.04 38.30
C GLY A 2 56.28 35.77 38.06
N HIS A 3 56.73 34.60 38.52
CA HIS A 3 56.05 33.32 38.22
C HIS A 3 54.66 33.15 38.85
N ARG A 4 54.47 33.57 40.10
CA ARG A 4 53.16 33.47 40.79
C ARG A 4 52.08 34.37 40.17
N ASN A 5 52.47 35.42 39.47
CA ASN A 5 51.53 36.37 38.86
C ASN A 5 50.96 35.82 37.53
N LEU A 6 51.77 35.04 36.80
CA LEU A 6 51.36 34.40 35.54
C LEU A 6 50.38 33.23 35.78
N GLU A 7 50.64 32.40 36.79
CA GLU A 7 49.74 31.31 37.19
C GLU A 7 48.37 31.84 37.65
N ASN A 8 48.35 32.94 38.42
CA ASN A 8 47.11 33.56 38.86
C ASN A 8 46.29 34.17 37.71
N GLN A 9 46.96 34.74 36.69
CA GLN A 9 46.30 35.24 35.47
C GLN A 9 45.78 34.10 34.59
N GLN A 10 46.49 32.98 34.50
CA GLN A 10 46.02 31.78 33.80
C GLN A 10 44.79 31.19 34.48
N HIS A 11 44.78 31.07 35.81
CA HIS A 11 43.60 30.62 36.55
C HIS A 11 42.40 31.55 36.34
N GLN A 12 42.57 32.87 36.41
CA GLN A 12 41.49 33.82 36.12
C GLN A 12 40.97 33.74 34.68
N SER A 13 41.85 33.47 33.71
CA SER A 13 41.46 33.30 32.30
C SER A 13 40.68 32.01 32.07
N VAL A 14 41.08 30.92 32.73
CA VAL A 14 40.38 29.63 32.70
C VAL A 14 39.04 29.73 33.43
N ASP A 15 38.97 30.42 34.57
CA ASP A 15 37.72 30.69 35.29
C ASP A 15 36.77 31.57 34.47
N GLY A 16 37.30 32.56 33.75
CA GLY A 16 36.55 33.37 32.79
C GLY A 16 35.97 32.54 31.66
N LEU A 17 36.73 31.60 31.12
CA LEU A 17 36.29 30.67 30.08
C LEU A 17 35.21 29.70 30.61
N LEU A 18 35.39 29.16 31.80
CA LEU A 18 34.44 28.26 32.46
C LEU A 18 33.11 28.98 32.75
N ASN A 19 33.18 30.23 33.20
CA ASN A 19 32.01 31.08 33.37
C ASN A 19 31.31 31.39 32.04
N LEU A 20 32.07 31.65 30.97
CA LEU A 20 31.51 31.88 29.63
C LEU A 20 30.79 30.63 29.12
N PHE A 21 31.40 29.45 29.21
CA PHE A 21 30.75 28.19 28.82
C PHE A 21 29.53 27.88 29.69
N SER A 22 29.61 28.13 31.00
CA SER A 22 28.47 27.95 31.91
C SER A 22 27.31 28.89 31.54
N LYS A 23 27.62 30.13 31.18
CA LYS A 23 26.63 31.10 30.70
C LYS A 23 26.04 30.66 29.36
N ALA A 24 26.88 30.32 28.38
CA ALA A 24 26.44 29.86 27.07
C ALA A 24 25.55 28.61 27.19
N ASN A 25 25.87 27.68 28.09
CA ASN A 25 25.06 26.50 28.34
C ASN A 25 23.69 26.84 28.96
N ARG A 26 23.65 27.81 29.90
CA ARG A 26 22.38 28.32 30.46
C ARG A 26 21.54 29.03 29.40
N ASP A 27 22.18 29.86 28.56
CA ASP A 27 21.52 30.58 27.49
C ASP A 27 20.94 29.61 26.45
N LEU A 28 21.71 28.60 26.02
CA LEU A 28 21.25 27.53 25.12
C LEU A 28 20.09 26.73 25.73
N SER A 29 20.17 26.39 27.01
CA SER A 29 19.09 25.69 27.71
C SER A 29 17.81 26.53 27.77
N MET A 30 17.94 27.85 27.97
CA MET A 30 16.81 28.77 27.96
C MET A 30 16.17 28.86 26.57
N VAL A 31 16.99 28.97 25.52
CA VAL A 31 16.51 28.97 24.13
C VAL A 31 15.80 27.66 23.80
N HIS A 32 16.39 26.52 24.15
CA HIS A 32 15.78 25.20 23.93
C HIS A 32 14.40 25.09 24.59
N ASN A 33 14.30 25.44 25.88
CA ASN A 33 13.04 25.37 26.62
C ASN A 33 11.98 26.32 26.06
N LYS A 34 12.39 27.50 25.55
CA LYS A 34 11.45 28.45 24.94
C LYS A 34 10.93 27.94 23.60
N LEU A 35 11.83 27.43 22.75
CA LEU A 35 11.46 26.83 21.47
C LEU A 35 10.54 25.62 21.64
N ASP A 36 10.80 24.75 22.63
CA ASP A 36 9.96 23.58 22.89
C ASP A 36 8.54 23.98 23.32
N LYS A 37 8.41 25.00 24.18
CA LYS A 37 7.11 25.56 24.57
C LYS A 37 6.36 26.20 23.40
N GLU A 38 7.06 27.01 22.60
CA GLU A 38 6.46 27.63 21.41
C GLU A 38 6.04 26.56 20.40
N PHE A 39 6.84 25.53 20.21
CA PHE A 39 6.52 24.40 19.34
C PHE A 39 5.25 23.66 19.79
N GLN A 40 5.14 23.33 21.08
CA GLN A 40 3.95 22.68 21.63
C GLN A 40 2.70 23.56 21.58
N GLN A 41 2.87 24.88 21.70
CA GLN A 41 1.76 25.83 21.60
C GLN A 41 1.27 26.00 20.16
N VAL A 42 2.19 26.09 19.19
CA VAL A 42 1.88 26.27 17.76
C VAL A 42 1.35 24.98 17.15
N TYR A 43 1.89 23.83 17.56
CA TYR A 43 1.48 22.52 17.06
C TYR A 43 0.92 21.65 18.18
N PRO A 44 -0.39 21.75 18.45
CA PRO A 44 -1.10 20.79 19.27
C PRO A 44 -0.94 19.36 18.75
N ASP A 45 -1.28 18.39 19.59
CA ASP A 45 -0.94 16.98 19.40
C ASP A 45 -1.34 16.37 18.03
N HIS A 46 -2.43 16.84 17.42
CA HIS A 46 -2.92 16.37 16.12
C HIS A 46 -2.25 17.06 14.92
N ASP A 47 -1.65 18.23 15.13
CA ASP A 47 -0.98 19.07 14.13
C ASP A 47 0.54 18.99 14.24
N ASN A 48 1.07 18.23 15.20
CA ASN A 48 2.50 18.04 15.37
C ASN A 48 3.11 17.36 14.12
N PRO A 49 4.05 18.02 13.41
CA PRO A 49 4.60 17.51 12.15
C PRO A 49 5.29 16.16 12.31
N MET A 50 5.94 15.88 13.45
CA MET A 50 6.57 14.56 13.69
C MET A 50 5.52 13.45 13.83
N LYS A 51 4.40 13.74 14.50
CA LYS A 51 3.28 12.79 14.63
C LYS A 51 2.52 12.62 13.31
N LEU A 52 2.43 13.67 12.50
CA LEU A 52 1.85 13.59 11.16
C LEU A 52 2.69 12.69 10.25
N VAL A 53 4.02 12.87 10.24
CA VAL A 53 4.92 12.01 9.45
C VAL A 53 4.82 10.55 9.87
N SER A 54 4.75 10.25 11.17
CA SER A 54 4.60 8.86 11.62
C SER A 54 3.24 8.26 11.24
N ARG A 55 2.16 9.04 11.30
CA ARG A 55 0.83 8.63 10.83
C ARG A 55 0.81 8.40 9.32
N VAL A 56 1.42 9.28 8.53
CA VAL A 56 1.52 9.14 7.07
C VAL A 56 2.27 7.87 6.71
N LYS A 57 3.44 7.62 7.32
CA LYS A 57 4.21 6.39 7.10
C LYS A 57 3.39 5.13 7.43
N LYS A 58 2.68 5.16 8.56
CA LYS A 58 1.80 4.05 8.93
C LYS A 58 0.69 3.82 7.89
N ILE A 59 0.07 4.88 7.39
CA ILE A 59 -0.95 4.79 6.33
C ILE A 59 -0.34 4.22 5.04
N GLU A 60 0.87 4.64 4.65
CA GLU A 60 1.57 4.12 3.47
C GLU A 60 1.86 2.62 3.58
N GLU A 61 2.30 2.16 4.77
CA GLU A 61 2.53 0.75 5.07
C GLU A 61 1.22 -0.04 5.02
N GLU A 62 0.17 0.43 5.69
CA GLU A 62 -1.16 -0.20 5.72
C GLU A 62 -1.79 -0.23 4.32
N MET A 63 -1.63 0.84 3.52
CA MET A 63 -2.11 0.92 2.14
C MET A 63 -1.41 -0.11 1.25
N SER A 64 -0.10 -0.26 1.41
CA SER A 64 0.69 -1.25 0.66
C SER A 64 0.24 -2.66 1.01
N SER A 65 0.06 -2.95 2.31
CA SER A 65 -0.45 -4.25 2.76
C SER A 65 -1.86 -4.54 2.25
N LEU A 66 -2.76 -3.55 2.29
CA LEU A 66 -4.12 -3.69 1.78
C LEU A 66 -4.15 -3.96 0.28
N LYS A 67 -3.28 -3.31 -0.49
CA LYS A 67 -3.13 -3.54 -1.94
C LYS A 67 -2.76 -5.01 -2.23
N ASP A 68 -1.83 -5.57 -1.47
CA ASP A 68 -1.40 -6.96 -1.65
C ASP A 68 -2.51 -7.95 -1.24
N GLN A 69 -3.24 -7.67 -0.16
CA GLN A 69 -4.41 -8.47 0.23
C GLN A 69 -5.52 -8.42 -0.84
N CYS A 70 -5.77 -7.26 -1.45
CA CYS A 70 -6.72 -7.15 -2.55
C CYS A 70 -6.28 -7.96 -3.78
N ARG A 71 -4.99 -7.97 -4.11
CA ARG A 71 -4.44 -8.79 -5.21
C ARG A 71 -4.63 -10.28 -4.95
N GLU A 72 -4.30 -10.74 -3.75
CA GLU A 72 -4.49 -12.14 -3.35
C GLU A 72 -5.97 -12.54 -3.42
N LEU A 73 -6.87 -11.69 -2.92
CA LEU A 73 -8.31 -11.93 -2.98
C LEU A 73 -8.83 -12.01 -4.42
N LEU A 74 -8.37 -11.13 -5.31
CA LEU A 74 -8.74 -11.16 -6.72
C LEU A 74 -8.23 -12.45 -7.41
N ALA A 75 -6.99 -12.86 -7.12
CA ALA A 75 -6.44 -14.11 -7.63
C ALA A 75 -7.24 -15.33 -7.15
N ALA A 76 -7.56 -15.39 -5.85
CA ALA A 76 -8.38 -16.45 -5.27
C ALA A 76 -9.80 -16.49 -5.88
N LYS A 77 -10.38 -15.32 -6.18
CA LYS A 77 -11.68 -15.23 -6.85
C LYS A 77 -11.61 -15.74 -8.30
N GLN A 78 -10.56 -15.40 -9.04
CA GLN A 78 -10.35 -15.90 -10.41
C GLN A 78 -10.22 -17.43 -10.43
N ASP A 79 -9.40 -17.99 -9.53
CA ASP A 79 -9.24 -19.44 -9.38
C ASP A 79 -10.58 -20.15 -9.06
N LEU A 80 -11.40 -19.55 -8.20
CA LEU A 80 -12.74 -20.07 -7.91
C LEU A 80 -13.65 -20.06 -9.16
N ILE A 81 -13.61 -18.97 -9.94
CA ILE A 81 -14.36 -18.85 -11.19
C ILE A 81 -13.93 -19.94 -12.19
N ASP A 82 -12.63 -20.14 -12.35
CA ASP A 82 -12.07 -21.12 -13.29
C ASP A 82 -12.42 -22.56 -12.88
N LYS A 83 -12.34 -22.87 -11.58
CA LYS A 83 -12.79 -24.16 -11.02
C LYS A 83 -14.28 -24.38 -11.24
N ALA A 84 -15.11 -23.38 -10.93
CA ALA A 84 -16.55 -23.47 -11.12
C ALA A 84 -16.91 -23.69 -12.60
N ARG A 85 -16.26 -22.96 -13.52
CA ARG A 85 -16.44 -23.14 -14.97
C ARG A 85 -16.06 -24.54 -15.42
N THR A 86 -14.91 -25.04 -14.98
CA THR A 86 -14.43 -26.39 -15.32
C THR A 86 -15.41 -27.47 -14.88
N ILE A 87 -15.89 -27.39 -13.62
CA ILE A 87 -16.86 -28.35 -13.07
C ILE A 87 -18.21 -28.25 -13.79
N LEU A 88 -18.73 -27.04 -14.01
CA LEU A 88 -20.04 -26.84 -14.65
C LEU A 88 -20.05 -27.33 -16.10
N VAL A 89 -19.01 -27.02 -16.88
CA VAL A 89 -18.87 -27.50 -18.26
C VAL A 89 -18.71 -29.02 -18.28
N GLY A 90 -17.89 -29.59 -17.41
CA GLY A 90 -17.70 -31.04 -17.29
C GLY A 90 -19.00 -31.77 -16.96
N ASN A 91 -19.73 -31.30 -15.94
CA ASN A 91 -21.02 -31.86 -15.55
C ASN A 91 -22.05 -31.75 -16.67
N ARG A 92 -22.11 -30.61 -17.36
CA ARG A 92 -23.01 -30.41 -18.50
C ARG A 92 -22.74 -31.41 -19.63
N LEU A 93 -21.47 -31.61 -19.99
CA LEU A 93 -21.10 -32.59 -21.01
C LEU A 93 -21.48 -34.02 -20.62
N MET A 94 -21.31 -34.38 -19.35
CA MET A 94 -21.71 -35.70 -18.84
C MET A 94 -23.23 -35.90 -18.92
N VAL A 95 -24.02 -34.91 -18.53
CA VAL A 95 -25.49 -34.95 -18.63
C VAL A 95 -25.94 -35.05 -20.09
N GLN A 96 -25.34 -34.29 -21.01
CA GLN A 96 -25.67 -34.36 -22.44
C GLN A 96 -25.36 -35.74 -23.03
N ARG A 97 -24.24 -36.35 -22.65
CA ARG A 97 -23.91 -37.73 -23.05
C ARG A 97 -24.94 -38.74 -22.53
N LEU A 98 -25.36 -38.61 -21.26
CA LEU A 98 -26.37 -39.46 -20.66
C LEU A 98 -27.73 -39.32 -21.37
N GLN A 99 -28.18 -38.09 -21.64
CA GLN A 99 -29.41 -37.82 -22.40
C GLN A 99 -29.37 -38.48 -23.78
N SER A 100 -28.24 -38.31 -24.49
CA SER A 100 -28.02 -38.92 -25.81
C SER A 100 -28.09 -40.45 -25.76
N SER A 101 -27.55 -41.07 -24.71
CA SER A 101 -27.56 -42.53 -24.53
C SER A 101 -28.91 -43.12 -24.11
N THR A 102 -29.79 -42.31 -23.51
CA THR A 102 -31.10 -42.77 -23.00
C THR A 102 -32.27 -42.39 -23.91
N GLY A 103 -32.01 -41.75 -25.07
CA GLY A 103 -33.04 -41.32 -26.01
C GLY A 103 -33.89 -40.14 -25.50
N VAL A 104 -33.45 -39.48 -24.42
CA VAL A 104 -34.09 -38.27 -23.89
C VAL A 104 -33.64 -37.08 -24.74
N PRO A 105 -34.54 -36.17 -25.14
CA PRO A 105 -34.15 -34.97 -25.88
C PRO A 105 -33.06 -34.20 -25.14
N VAL A 106 -31.95 -33.91 -25.83
CA VAL A 106 -30.87 -33.09 -25.27
C VAL A 106 -31.45 -31.72 -24.98
N THR A 107 -31.34 -31.25 -23.73
CA THR A 107 -31.82 -29.92 -23.36
C THR A 107 -31.00 -28.87 -24.14
N SER A 108 -31.66 -28.20 -25.08
CA SER A 108 -31.07 -27.19 -25.97
C SER A 108 -30.39 -26.07 -25.18
N GLU A 109 -29.33 -25.51 -25.77
CA GLU A 109 -28.52 -24.42 -25.24
C GLU A 109 -29.35 -23.21 -24.76
N ASN A 110 -30.51 -22.98 -25.38
CA ASN A 110 -31.44 -21.89 -25.06
C ASN A 110 -32.28 -22.13 -23.79
N GLY A 111 -32.32 -23.35 -23.25
CA GLY A 111 -33.11 -23.71 -22.07
C GLY A 111 -32.37 -23.59 -20.75
N ASN A 112 -31.06 -23.29 -20.76
CA ASN A 112 -30.22 -23.36 -19.58
C ASN A 112 -29.98 -21.97 -18.97
N THR A 113 -31.06 -21.31 -18.56
CA THR A 113 -31.08 -19.94 -18.01
C THR A 113 -30.05 -19.71 -16.90
N ALA A 114 -29.83 -20.73 -16.05
CA ALA A 114 -28.86 -20.65 -14.96
C ALA A 114 -27.39 -20.59 -15.45
N TYR A 115 -27.05 -21.34 -16.50
CA TYR A 115 -25.70 -21.32 -17.08
C TYR A 115 -25.42 -20.02 -17.84
N ALA A 116 -26.43 -19.52 -18.58
CA ALA A 116 -26.33 -18.22 -19.24
C ALA A 116 -26.16 -17.07 -18.22
N SER A 117 -26.94 -17.08 -17.14
CA SER A 117 -26.82 -16.12 -16.04
C SER A 117 -25.44 -16.16 -15.37
N PHE A 118 -24.88 -17.36 -15.15
CA PHE A 118 -23.54 -17.51 -14.59
C PHE A 118 -22.45 -16.88 -15.47
N ASN A 119 -22.50 -17.09 -16.79
CA ASN A 119 -21.54 -16.48 -17.70
C ASN A 119 -21.68 -14.96 -17.76
N GLN A 120 -22.91 -14.44 -17.76
CA GLN A 120 -23.16 -13.00 -17.70
C GLN A 120 -22.53 -12.36 -16.45
N ILE A 121 -22.68 -13.00 -15.28
CA ILE A 121 -22.08 -12.52 -14.03
C ILE A 121 -20.54 -12.53 -14.10
N ILE A 122 -19.95 -13.55 -14.75
CA ILE A 122 -18.49 -13.60 -14.97
C ILE A 122 -18.06 -12.45 -15.88
N ASP A 123 -18.74 -12.24 -17.00
CA ASP A 123 -18.38 -11.22 -17.99
C ASP A 123 -18.50 -9.81 -17.40
N GLU A 124 -19.55 -9.55 -16.61
CA GLU A 124 -19.71 -8.32 -15.84
C GLU A 124 -18.54 -8.12 -14.87
N TRP A 125 -18.18 -9.17 -14.11
CA TRP A 125 -17.06 -9.11 -13.18
C TRP A 125 -15.72 -8.86 -13.90
N THR A 126 -15.45 -9.53 -15.01
CA THR A 126 -14.24 -9.31 -15.82
C THR A 126 -14.17 -7.86 -16.35
N THR A 127 -15.32 -7.29 -16.72
CA THR A 127 -15.41 -5.90 -17.16
C THR A 127 -15.13 -4.92 -16.02
N HIS A 128 -15.66 -5.18 -14.82
CA HIS A 128 -15.38 -4.37 -13.62
C HIS A 128 -13.92 -4.44 -13.17
N VAL A 129 -13.27 -5.60 -13.31
CA VAL A 129 -11.83 -5.73 -13.01
C VAL A 129 -10.98 -4.99 -14.04
N ARG A 130 -11.36 -5.00 -15.33
CA ARG A 130 -10.61 -4.32 -16.40
C ARG A 130 -10.78 -2.79 -16.38
N SER A 131 -12.00 -2.29 -16.25
CA SER A 131 -12.29 -0.85 -16.24
C SER A 131 -11.61 -0.10 -15.10
N ARG A 132 -11.47 -0.75 -13.93
CA ARG A 132 -10.72 -0.16 -12.79
C ARG A 132 -9.21 -0.06 -13.03
N THR A 133 -8.67 -0.84 -13.95
CA THR A 133 -7.25 -0.77 -14.35
C THR A 133 -6.99 0.39 -15.32
N GLU A 134 -8.00 0.81 -16.10
CA GLU A 134 -7.88 1.88 -17.11
C GLU A 134 -8.00 3.30 -16.51
N ASP A 135 -8.77 3.48 -15.43
CA ASP A 135 -8.91 4.78 -14.75
C ASP A 135 -7.61 5.26 -14.04
N GLU A 136 -6.65 4.38 -13.77
CA GLU A 136 -5.35 4.72 -13.18
C GLU A 136 -4.27 5.10 -14.23
N MET A 137 -4.59 5.03 -15.54
CA MET A 137 -3.67 5.17 -16.67
C MET A 137 -3.24 6.63 -16.99
N GLY A 138 -3.60 7.60 -16.15
CA GLY A 138 -3.26 9.02 -16.32
C GLY A 138 -1.82 9.41 -15.92
N VAL A 139 -0.98 8.48 -15.43
CA VAL A 139 0.36 8.78 -14.90
C VAL A 139 1.45 8.00 -15.65
N SER A 140 2.09 8.69 -16.60
CA SER A 140 3.42 8.48 -17.23
C SER A 140 3.85 7.08 -17.73
N PRO A 141 4.34 6.95 -18.99
CA PRO A 141 4.47 5.66 -19.70
C PRO A 141 5.78 4.90 -19.45
N SER A 142 6.56 5.24 -18.42
CA SER A 142 7.93 4.73 -18.24
C SER A 142 8.04 3.52 -17.30
N ASP A 143 7.08 3.33 -16.39
CA ASP A 143 7.11 2.26 -15.37
C ASP A 143 5.84 1.39 -15.45
N ASP A 144 5.42 1.09 -16.67
CA ASP A 144 4.13 0.46 -16.96
C ASP A 144 4.15 -1.05 -16.61
N ILE A 145 4.05 -1.33 -15.30
CA ILE A 145 3.93 -2.67 -14.70
C ILE A 145 2.77 -3.45 -15.32
N ASN A 146 1.73 -2.77 -15.81
CA ASN A 146 0.60 -3.40 -16.49
C ASN A 146 1.00 -3.97 -17.86
N GLN A 147 1.91 -3.32 -18.62
CA GLN A 147 2.47 -3.92 -19.84
C GLN A 147 3.27 -5.19 -19.53
N LEU A 148 3.98 -5.24 -18.39
CA LEU A 148 4.72 -6.41 -17.94
C LEU A 148 3.80 -7.56 -17.49
N LEU A 149 2.66 -7.22 -16.85
CA LEU A 149 1.68 -8.19 -16.35
C LEU A 149 0.89 -8.90 -17.48
N PHE A 150 0.74 -8.26 -18.64
CA PHE A 150 -0.13 -8.78 -19.71
C PHE A 150 0.61 -9.19 -21.00
N SER A 151 1.92 -8.96 -21.12
CA SER A 151 2.72 -9.51 -22.23
C SER A 151 2.90 -11.03 -22.16
N ALA A 152 2.65 -11.66 -21.00
CA ALA A 152 2.74 -13.11 -20.82
C ALA A 152 1.49 -13.89 -21.27
N ILE A 153 0.40 -13.23 -21.67
CA ILE A 153 -0.88 -13.89 -22.00
C ILE A 153 -1.04 -14.18 -23.51
N VAL A 154 -0.14 -13.72 -24.38
CA VAL A 154 -0.22 -14.03 -25.82
C VAL A 154 1.12 -14.55 -26.35
N GLN A 155 1.33 -15.86 -26.21
CA GLN A 155 2.05 -16.68 -27.20
C GLN A 155 1.69 -18.15 -26.98
N GLY A 156 0.63 -18.58 -27.66
CA GLY A 156 0.32 -19.98 -27.90
C GLY A 156 -0.02 -20.14 -29.37
N ASP A 157 0.89 -20.75 -30.12
CA ASP A 157 0.55 -21.57 -31.30
C ASP A 157 0.09 -22.95 -30.82
#